data_AF-A0AAW1TY16-F1
#
_entry.id   AF-A0AAW1TY16-F1
#
_cell.length_a   1.000
_cell.length_b   1.000
_cell.length_c   1.000
_cell.angle_alpha   90.00
_cell.angle_beta   90.00
_cell.angle_gamma   90.00
#
_symmetry.space_group_name_H-M   'P 1'
#
loop_
_entity.id
_entity.type
_entity.pdbx_description
1 polymer ?
#
loop_
_entity_poly.entity_id
_entity_poly.type
_entity_poly.pdbx_seq_one_letter_code
_entity_poly.pdbx_strand_id
1 'polypeptide(L)'
;MLFCQSFPTKTTGEEIFKSLDNFLTQNEVDWSKCVGLTNDGARAVSRIHTGLIAKVKSVAPLVQWTHCSIHREALAVESLDERLKKTLDDAVKIVDFNNSMLKNSRLFGVLCDEMGSEHKQLLLYCEVRWLSRGKVLSRLFELRDELRVFLMHGDYDGKLASSFLEHVTDENWLKWLAYLADIFGGFNVSNLTLQSKNVNKVFGTTQSGSFGNKTSTLSIKSGTWFFRHISNPT
;
A
#
# COMPACT_ATOMS: atom_id res chain seq x y z
N MET A 1 21.20 -2.24 -6.28
CA MET A 1 21.22 -1.21 -7.33
C MET A 1 19.80 -0.69 -7.53
N LEU A 2 19.60 0.62 -7.58
CA LEU A 2 18.27 1.19 -7.88
C LEU A 2 18.34 1.82 -9.25
N PHE A 3 17.25 1.74 -9.99
CA PHE A 3 17.14 2.30 -11.32
C PHE A 3 15.86 3.12 -11.43
N CYS A 4 15.89 4.21 -12.20
CA CYS A 4 14.72 5.02 -12.50
C CYS A 4 14.94 5.69 -13.86
N GLN A 5 14.06 5.38 -14.81
CA GLN A 5 14.12 5.95 -16.15
C GLN A 5 12.73 6.46 -16.55
N SER A 6 12.71 7.66 -17.13
CA SER A 6 11.52 8.23 -17.76
C SER A 6 11.44 7.77 -19.22
N PHE A 7 10.22 7.50 -19.70
CA PHE A 7 9.94 7.11 -21.08
C PHE A 7 9.22 8.27 -21.79
N PRO A 8 9.77 8.82 -22.90
CA PRO A 8 9.27 10.05 -23.50
C PRO A 8 7.99 9.88 -24.34
N THR A 9 7.67 8.68 -24.82
CA THR A 9 6.56 8.48 -25.77
C THR A 9 5.67 7.30 -25.45
N LYS A 10 6.19 6.06 -25.49
CA LYS A 10 5.38 4.84 -25.30
C LYS A 10 6.01 3.90 -24.28
N THR A 11 5.21 3.52 -23.29
CA THR A 11 5.58 2.52 -22.28
C THR A 11 5.15 1.13 -22.77
N THR A 12 5.80 0.59 -23.80
CA THR A 12 5.53 -0.78 -24.29
C THR A 12 6.42 -1.80 -23.60
N GLY A 13 6.04 -3.08 -23.61
CA GLY A 13 6.86 -4.14 -23.03
C GLY A 13 8.26 -4.22 -23.64
N GLU A 14 8.39 -3.90 -24.93
CA GLU A 14 9.66 -3.85 -25.66
C GLU A 14 10.57 -2.71 -25.16
N GLU A 15 10.03 -1.50 -25.02
CA GLU A 15 10.81 -0.35 -24.55
C GLU A 15 11.24 -0.53 -23.09
N ILE A 16 10.38 -1.09 -22.25
CA ILE A 16 10.72 -1.44 -20.87
C ILE A 16 11.81 -2.51 -20.84
N PHE A 17 11.72 -3.53 -21.70
CA PHE A 17 12.73 -4.60 -21.77
C PHE A 17 14.09 -4.04 -22.18
N LYS A 18 14.17 -3.25 -23.25
CA LYS A 18 15.43 -2.62 -23.70
C LYS A 18 16.07 -1.75 -22.63
N SER A 19 15.25 -0.95 -21.93
CA SER A 19 15.71 -0.12 -20.81
C SER A 19 16.34 -0.97 -19.70
N LEU A 20 15.68 -2.07 -19.31
CA LEU A 20 16.20 -3.02 -18.32
C LEU A 20 17.46 -3.74 -18.81
N ASP A 21 17.46 -4.22 -20.05
CA ASP A 21 18.57 -4.94 -20.66
C ASP A 21 19.84 -4.07 -20.74
N ASN A 22 19.69 -2.82 -21.18
CA ASN A 22 20.76 -1.84 -21.19
C ASN A 22 21.31 -1.60 -19.77
N PHE A 23 20.42 -1.42 -18.79
CA PHE A 23 20.82 -1.22 -17.41
C PHE A 23 21.57 -2.43 -16.83
N LEU A 24 21.07 -3.65 -17.05
CA LEU A 24 21.72 -4.87 -16.56
C LEU A 24 23.07 -5.10 -17.24
N THR A 25 23.15 -4.88 -18.56
CA THR A 25 24.40 -4.99 -19.33
C THR A 25 25.45 -4.00 -18.84
N GLN A 26 25.08 -2.73 -18.62
CA GLN A 26 25.98 -1.70 -18.09
C GLN A 26 26.51 -2.02 -16.68
N ASN A 27 25.76 -2.83 -15.92
CA ASN A 27 26.15 -3.26 -14.57
C ASN A 27 26.65 -4.71 -14.53
N GLU A 28 26.96 -5.31 -15.69
CA GLU A 28 27.51 -6.66 -15.82
C GLU A 28 26.64 -7.75 -15.15
N VAL A 29 25.32 -7.55 -15.16
CA VAL A 29 24.35 -8.50 -14.63
C VAL A 29 23.78 -9.35 -15.76
N ASP A 30 24.06 -10.64 -15.69
CA ASP A 30 23.48 -11.64 -16.60
C ASP A 30 22.02 -11.95 -16.23
N TRP A 31 21.15 -11.98 -17.25
CA TRP A 31 19.77 -12.43 -17.17
C TRP A 31 19.63 -13.85 -16.63
N SER A 32 20.61 -14.72 -16.80
CA SER A 32 20.62 -16.08 -16.23
C SER A 32 20.51 -16.08 -14.69
N LYS A 33 20.92 -14.99 -14.04
CA LYS A 33 20.83 -14.80 -12.58
C LYS A 33 19.48 -14.27 -12.12
N CYS A 34 18.59 -13.90 -13.05
CA CYS A 34 17.25 -13.39 -12.77
C CYS A 34 16.31 -14.57 -12.47
N VAL A 35 16.04 -14.81 -11.20
CA VAL A 35 15.16 -15.90 -10.75
C VAL A 35 13.69 -15.46 -10.60
N GLY A 36 13.45 -14.15 -10.51
CA GLY A 36 12.11 -13.62 -10.25
C GLY A 36 11.91 -12.19 -10.72
N LEU A 37 10.70 -11.94 -11.22
CA LEU A 37 10.22 -10.65 -11.71
C LEU A 37 8.90 -10.31 -11.03
N THR A 38 8.82 -9.16 -10.36
CA THR A 38 7.56 -8.67 -9.76
C THR A 38 7.13 -7.34 -10.40
N ASN A 39 5.85 -7.17 -10.74
CA ASN A 39 5.28 -5.91 -11.28
C ASN A 39 3.78 -5.75 -11.00
N ASP A 40 3.23 -4.57 -11.27
CA ASP A 40 1.81 -4.21 -11.10
C ASP A 40 0.86 -4.82 -12.14
N GLY A 41 1.31 -5.72 -13.00
CA GLY A 41 0.44 -6.38 -13.97
C GLY A 41 -0.11 -5.46 -15.06
N ALA A 42 0.40 -4.23 -15.21
CA ALA A 42 -0.01 -3.33 -16.28
C ALA A 42 0.05 -4.02 -17.65
N ARG A 43 -0.84 -3.67 -18.59
CA ARG A 43 -0.95 -4.36 -19.89
C ARG A 43 0.37 -4.40 -20.67
N ALA A 44 1.20 -3.36 -20.56
CA ALA A 44 2.52 -3.32 -21.19
C ALA A 44 3.48 -4.40 -20.66
N VAL A 45 3.22 -4.92 -19.46
CA VAL A 45 4.05 -5.89 -18.77
C VAL A 45 3.46 -7.30 -18.86
N SER A 46 2.15 -7.44 -18.63
CA SER A 46 1.45 -8.72 -18.48
C SER A 46 1.01 -9.39 -19.79
N ARG A 47 1.09 -8.70 -20.93
CA ARG A 47 0.71 -9.27 -22.24
C ARG A 47 1.55 -10.50 -22.60
N ILE A 48 0.85 -11.57 -23.01
CA ILE A 48 1.43 -12.89 -23.27
C ILE A 48 2.55 -12.88 -24.33
N HIS A 49 2.37 -12.12 -25.42
CA HIS A 49 3.33 -12.12 -26.53
C HIS A 49 4.17 -10.85 -26.63
N THR A 50 3.59 -9.70 -26.25
CA THR A 50 4.20 -8.38 -26.45
C THR A 50 4.55 -7.68 -25.14
N GLY A 51 4.22 -8.29 -23.99
CA GLY A 51 4.52 -7.75 -22.69
C GLY A 51 5.97 -7.97 -22.29
N LEU A 52 6.46 -7.17 -21.36
CA LEU A 52 7.80 -7.31 -20.79
C LEU A 52 8.09 -8.75 -20.32
N ILE A 53 7.13 -9.42 -19.67
CA ILE A 53 7.35 -10.78 -19.14
C ILE A 53 7.70 -11.75 -20.26
N ALA A 54 7.04 -11.63 -21.42
CA ALA A 54 7.32 -12.47 -22.58
C ALA A 54 8.76 -12.29 -23.08
N LYS A 55 9.24 -11.05 -23.08
CA LYS A 55 10.61 -10.67 -23.49
C LYS A 55 11.67 -11.11 -22.48
N VAL A 56 11.40 -10.95 -21.19
CA VAL A 56 12.32 -11.47 -20.16
C VAL A 56 12.39 -12.99 -20.23
N LYS A 57 11.27 -13.69 -20.45
CA LYS A 57 11.27 -15.15 -20.59
C LYS A 57 12.07 -15.66 -21.80
N SER A 58 12.25 -14.86 -22.87
CA SER A 58 13.10 -15.28 -23.98
C SER A 58 14.60 -15.26 -23.66
N VAL A 59 15.04 -14.45 -22.69
CA VAL A 59 16.45 -14.36 -22.26
C VAL A 59 16.70 -15.06 -20.91
N ALA A 60 15.66 -15.25 -20.11
CA ALA A 60 15.67 -15.96 -18.83
C ALA A 60 14.45 -16.88 -18.72
N PRO A 61 14.46 -18.08 -19.35
CA PRO A 61 13.29 -18.96 -19.41
C PRO A 61 12.78 -19.46 -18.06
N LEU A 62 13.67 -19.52 -17.05
CA LEU A 62 13.37 -20.00 -15.71
C LEU A 62 12.79 -18.92 -14.78
N VAL A 63 12.74 -17.66 -15.24
CA VAL A 63 12.25 -16.53 -14.42
C VAL A 63 10.81 -16.77 -13.97
N GLN A 64 10.55 -16.60 -12.67
CA GLN A 64 9.20 -16.64 -12.14
C GLN A 64 8.61 -15.24 -12.10
N TRP A 65 7.48 -15.04 -12.75
CA TRP A 65 6.74 -13.80 -12.65
C TRP A 65 5.71 -13.88 -11.53
N THR A 66 5.72 -12.90 -10.65
CA THR A 66 4.69 -12.72 -9.61
C THR A 66 4.10 -11.33 -9.72
N HIS A 67 2.79 -11.20 -9.55
CA HIS A 67 2.16 -9.89 -9.47
C HIS A 67 2.50 -9.21 -8.14
N CYS A 68 2.72 -7.90 -8.15
CA CYS A 68 3.04 -7.12 -6.96
C CYS A 68 1.94 -7.28 -5.91
N SER A 69 2.25 -7.90 -4.77
CA SER A 69 1.29 -8.16 -3.69
C SER A 69 0.65 -6.87 -3.19
N ILE A 70 1.44 -5.80 -3.11
CA ILE A 70 1.01 -4.46 -2.71
C ILE A 70 -0.02 -3.89 -3.70
N HIS A 71 0.17 -4.12 -5.00
CA HIS A 71 -0.84 -3.71 -5.98
C HIS A 71 -2.09 -4.60 -5.90
N ARG A 72 -1.95 -5.92 -5.65
CA ARG A 72 -3.10 -6.81 -5.44
C ARG A 72 -3.93 -6.40 -4.23
N GLU A 73 -3.28 -6.03 -3.13
CA GLU A 73 -3.93 -5.54 -1.91
C GLU A 73 -4.71 -4.26 -2.20
N ALA A 74 -4.13 -3.32 -2.96
CA ALA A 74 -4.83 -2.10 -3.38
C ALA A 74 -6.07 -2.41 -4.25
N LEU A 75 -5.95 -3.32 -5.22
CA LEU A 75 -7.08 -3.76 -6.05
C LEU A 75 -8.17 -4.46 -5.22
N ALA A 76 -7.78 -5.25 -4.21
CA ALA A 76 -8.74 -5.92 -3.34
C ALA A 76 -9.61 -4.92 -2.56
N VAL A 77 -9.02 -3.80 -2.14
CA VAL A 77 -9.74 -2.71 -1.48
C VAL A 77 -10.74 -2.02 -2.42
N GLU A 78 -10.42 -1.91 -3.72
CA GLU A 78 -11.37 -1.37 -4.70
C GLU A 78 -12.60 -2.28 -4.89
N SER A 79 -12.44 -3.58 -4.61
CA SER A 79 -13.50 -4.59 -4.69
C SER A 79 -14.24 -4.85 -3.37
N LEU A 80 -14.13 -3.96 -2.39
CA LEU A 80 -14.89 -4.08 -1.13
C LEU A 80 -16.41 -4.08 -1.38
N ASP A 81 -17.13 -4.83 -0.55
CA ASP A 81 -18.59 -4.78 -0.49
C ASP A 81 -19.08 -3.34 -0.28
N GLU A 82 -20.24 -3.01 -0.84
CA GLU A 82 -20.80 -1.66 -0.80
C GLU A 82 -20.92 -1.10 0.61
N ARG A 83 -21.23 -1.95 1.61
CA ARG A 83 -21.34 -1.53 3.01
C ARG A 83 -19.99 -1.13 3.59
N LEU A 84 -18.97 -1.95 3.37
CA LEU A 84 -17.60 -1.71 3.83
C LEU A 84 -17.01 -0.47 3.15
N LYS A 85 -17.29 -0.30 1.86
CA LYS A 85 -16.87 0.88 1.11
C LYS A 85 -17.52 2.14 1.66
N LYS A 86 -18.84 2.10 1.92
CA LYS A 86 -19.55 3.22 2.53
C LYS A 86 -18.97 3.58 3.90
N THR A 87 -18.75 2.61 4.78
CA THR A 87 -18.12 2.85 6.09
C THR A 87 -16.73 3.48 5.95
N LEU A 88 -15.92 3.00 4.99
CA LEU A 88 -14.61 3.57 4.72
C LEU A 88 -14.71 5.03 4.25
N ASP A 89 -15.60 5.33 3.31
CA ASP A 89 -15.81 6.68 2.79
C ASP A 89 -16.31 7.64 3.87
N ASP A 90 -17.22 7.19 4.73
CA ASP A 90 -17.73 7.99 5.86
C ASP A 90 -16.64 8.25 6.90
N ALA A 91 -15.80 7.24 7.20
CA ALA A 91 -14.64 7.41 8.08
C ALA A 91 -13.62 8.44 7.54
N VAL A 92 -13.37 8.44 6.23
CA VAL A 92 -12.50 9.43 5.58
C VAL A 92 -13.08 10.83 5.74
N LYS A 93 -14.38 11.03 5.47
CA LYS A 93 -15.04 12.34 5.63
C LYS A 93 -14.97 12.86 7.06
N ILE A 94 -15.13 11.98 8.07
CA ILE A 94 -15.03 12.34 9.48
C ILE A 94 -13.61 12.82 9.82
N VAL A 95 -12.59 12.07 9.39
CA VAL A 95 -11.18 12.42 9.60
C VAL A 95 -10.82 13.72 8.89
N ASP A 96 -11.29 13.91 7.66
CA ASP A 96 -11.05 15.13 6.90
C ASP A 96 -11.78 16.33 7.53
N PHE A 97 -13.00 16.15 8.02
CA PHE A 97 -13.73 17.20 8.74
C PHE A 97 -12.97 17.69 9.98
N ASN A 98 -12.47 16.77 10.80
CA ASN A 98 -11.68 17.12 11.99
C ASN A 98 -10.39 17.86 11.62
N ASN A 99 -9.70 17.41 10.56
CA ASN A 99 -8.42 17.97 10.15
C ASN A 99 -8.50 19.20 9.23
N SER A 100 -9.65 19.44 8.59
CA SER A 100 -9.86 20.56 7.65
C SER A 100 -9.72 21.93 8.32
N MET A 101 -9.98 22.00 9.63
CA MET A 101 -9.95 23.23 10.40
C MET A 101 -8.97 23.10 11.55
N LEU A 102 -7.95 23.95 11.57
CA LEU A 102 -6.96 24.01 12.66
C LEU A 102 -7.62 24.18 14.04
N LYS A 103 -8.74 24.92 14.11
CA LYS A 103 -9.53 25.08 15.32
C LYS A 103 -10.12 23.75 15.80
N ASN A 104 -10.67 22.96 14.89
CA ASN A 104 -11.27 21.67 15.21
C ASN A 104 -10.20 20.70 15.72
N SER A 105 -9.10 20.55 14.99
CA SER A 105 -7.98 19.69 15.41
C SER A 105 -7.41 20.08 16.78
N ARG A 106 -7.25 21.39 17.05
CA ARG A 106 -6.77 21.87 18.37
C ARG A 106 -7.75 21.61 19.50
N LEU A 107 -9.03 21.94 19.31
CA LEU A 107 -10.07 21.71 20.32
C LEU A 107 -10.27 20.22 20.59
N PHE A 108 -10.22 19.41 19.53
CA PHE A 108 -10.30 17.96 19.63
C PHE A 108 -9.13 17.40 20.45
N GLY A 109 -7.91 17.90 20.24
CA GLY A 109 -6.75 17.46 21.03
C GLY A 109 -6.82 17.85 22.50
N VAL A 110 -7.37 19.03 22.83
CA VAL A 110 -7.65 19.41 24.23
C VAL A 110 -8.66 18.46 24.85
N LEU A 111 -9.76 18.16 24.14
CA LEU A 111 -10.76 17.22 24.62
C LEU A 111 -10.18 15.81 24.84
N CYS A 112 -9.35 15.32 23.91
CA CYS A 112 -8.66 14.04 24.08
C CYS A 112 -7.78 14.03 25.33
N ASP A 113 -7.07 15.12 25.61
CA ASP A 113 -6.25 15.26 26.82
C ASP A 113 -7.09 15.24 28.10
N GLU A 114 -8.23 15.94 28.10
CA GLU A 114 -9.17 15.97 29.24
C GLU A 114 -9.82 14.61 29.48
N MET A 115 -10.08 13.85 28.42
CA MET A 115 -10.63 12.50 28.49
C MET A 115 -9.58 11.41 28.76
N GLY A 116 -8.29 11.78 28.83
CA GLY A 116 -7.19 10.87 29.17
C GLY A 116 -6.81 9.92 28.02
N SER A 117 -7.10 10.29 26.77
CA SER A 117 -6.78 9.48 25.60
C SER A 117 -5.27 9.40 25.37
N GLU A 118 -4.77 8.24 24.93
CA GLU A 118 -3.36 8.10 24.53
C GLU A 118 -3.00 9.00 23.34
N HIS A 119 -3.99 9.27 22.49
CA HIS A 119 -3.81 10.00 21.26
C HIS A 119 -4.63 11.28 21.24
N LYS A 120 -4.02 12.36 20.73
CA LYS A 120 -4.58 13.73 20.80
C LYS A 120 -5.07 14.25 19.45
N GLN A 121 -4.99 13.43 18.42
CA GLN A 121 -5.35 13.83 17.07
C GLN A 121 -5.65 12.62 16.19
N LEU A 122 -6.61 12.82 15.29
CA LEU A 122 -6.84 11.94 14.16
C LEU A 122 -5.70 12.09 13.15
N LEU A 123 -5.32 10.99 12.50
CA LEU A 123 -4.29 11.00 11.48
C LEU A 123 -4.89 11.45 10.14
N LEU A 124 -4.19 12.33 9.42
CA LEU A 124 -4.59 12.74 8.06
C LEU A 124 -4.70 11.53 7.14
N TYR A 125 -5.83 11.46 6.43
CA TYR A 125 -6.00 10.51 5.34
C TYR A 125 -5.25 10.98 4.10
N CYS A 126 -4.52 10.09 3.44
CA CYS A 126 -3.86 10.37 2.16
C CYS A 126 -4.11 9.22 1.20
N GLU A 127 -4.87 9.48 0.14
CA GLU A 127 -5.27 8.46 -0.85
C GLU A 127 -4.06 7.80 -1.52
N VAL A 128 -3.04 8.60 -1.86
CA VAL A 128 -1.80 8.15 -2.54
C VAL A 128 -0.98 7.21 -1.66
N ARG A 129 -1.20 7.24 -0.35
CA ARG A 129 -0.44 6.46 0.64
C ARG A 129 -1.36 5.49 1.36
N TRP A 130 -2.01 4.61 0.60
CA TRP A 130 -2.94 3.58 1.12
C TRP A 130 -2.40 2.80 2.33
N LEU A 131 -1.08 2.69 2.45
CA LEU A 131 -0.31 2.23 3.62
C LEU A 131 -0.76 2.83 4.96
N SER A 132 -1.21 4.08 5.01
CA SER A 132 -1.62 4.73 6.25
C SER A 132 -3.08 4.51 6.61
N ARG A 133 -3.91 3.91 5.74
CA ARG A 133 -5.36 3.74 5.97
C ARG A 133 -5.64 2.96 7.24
N GLY A 134 -4.93 1.85 7.48
CA GLY A 134 -5.12 1.04 8.69
C GLY A 134 -4.86 1.83 9.98
N LYS A 135 -3.80 2.66 10.00
CA LYS A 135 -3.49 3.51 11.15
C LYS A 135 -4.52 4.61 11.36
N VAL A 136 -5.01 5.22 10.28
CA VAL A 136 -6.08 6.24 10.34
C VAL A 136 -7.35 5.65 10.92
N LEU A 137 -7.78 4.49 10.44
CA LEU A 137 -9.00 3.81 10.90
C LEU A 137 -8.87 3.32 12.35
N SER A 138 -7.72 2.75 12.71
CA SER A 138 -7.43 2.35 14.10
C SER A 138 -7.51 3.56 15.04
N ARG A 139 -6.88 4.68 14.65
CA ARG A 139 -6.91 5.92 15.42
C ARG A 139 -8.32 6.49 15.57
N LEU A 140 -9.09 6.45 14.49
CA LEU A 140 -10.48 6.90 14.51
C LEU A 140 -11.33 6.04 15.45
N PHE A 141 -11.11 4.74 15.45
CA PHE A 141 -11.81 3.81 16.34
C PHE A 141 -11.40 4.00 17.80
N GLU A 142 -10.10 4.18 18.08
CA GLU A 142 -9.59 4.48 19.42
C GLU A 142 -10.22 5.75 19.99
N LEU A 143 -10.31 6.80 19.18
CA LEU A 143 -10.81 8.13 19.59
C LEU A 143 -12.33 8.34 19.35
N ARG A 144 -13.10 7.26 19.19
CA ARG A 144 -14.53 7.33 18.84
C ARG A 144 -15.38 8.00 19.93
N ASP A 145 -14.99 7.85 21.21
CA ASP A 145 -15.75 8.37 22.35
C ASP A 145 -15.52 9.89 22.50
N GLU A 146 -14.28 10.32 22.36
CA GLU A 146 -13.88 11.73 22.27
C GLU A 146 -14.54 12.39 21.08
N LEU A 147 -14.53 11.72 19.92
CA LEU A 147 -15.17 12.22 18.71
C LEU A 147 -16.68 12.37 18.89
N ARG A 148 -17.34 11.44 19.59
CA ARG A 148 -18.76 11.54 19.91
C ARG A 148 -19.05 12.79 20.75
N VAL A 149 -18.30 13.00 21.84
CA VAL A 149 -18.43 14.19 22.71
C VAL A 149 -18.16 15.47 21.93
N PHE A 150 -17.13 15.47 21.09
CA PHE A 150 -16.75 16.59 20.24
C PHE A 150 -17.87 16.99 19.28
N LEU A 151 -18.50 16.00 18.62
CA LEU A 151 -19.60 16.24 17.68
C LEU A 151 -20.91 16.65 18.39
N MET A 152 -21.14 16.21 19.63
CA MET A 152 -22.31 16.60 20.42
C MET A 152 -22.28 18.05 20.90
N HIS A 153 -21.10 18.56 21.23
CA HIS A 153 -20.94 19.88 21.85
C HIS A 153 -20.36 20.96 20.94
N GLY A 154 -19.97 20.60 19.71
CA GLY A 154 -19.38 21.56 18.79
C GLY A 154 -20.41 22.41 18.04
N ASP A 155 -20.04 23.67 17.82
CA ASP A 155 -20.79 24.64 17.01
C ASP A 155 -20.48 24.42 15.52
N TYR A 156 -21.08 23.38 14.95
CA TYR A 156 -20.89 22.96 13.55
C TYR A 156 -22.16 23.15 12.72
N ASP A 157 -22.00 23.23 11.40
CA ASP A 157 -23.13 23.20 10.47
C ASP A 157 -23.98 21.94 10.73
N GLY A 158 -25.17 22.16 11.28
CA GLY A 158 -25.88 21.17 12.09
C GLY A 158 -26.25 19.89 11.37
N LYS A 159 -26.28 19.88 10.02
CA LYS A 159 -26.61 18.67 9.25
C LYS A 159 -25.43 17.70 9.12
N LEU A 160 -24.21 18.19 8.89
CA LEU A 160 -23.06 17.33 8.64
C LEU A 160 -22.55 16.69 9.94
N ALA A 161 -22.44 17.48 11.01
CA ALA A 161 -22.04 16.98 12.31
C ALA A 161 -23.05 15.98 12.88
N SER A 162 -24.36 16.19 12.66
CA SER A 162 -25.40 15.23 13.06
C SER A 162 -25.27 13.89 12.33
N SER A 163 -24.99 13.90 11.02
CA SER A 163 -24.76 12.67 10.26
C SER A 163 -23.54 11.90 10.77
N PHE A 164 -22.45 12.60 11.10
CA PHE A 164 -21.27 11.95 11.69
C PHE A 164 -21.55 11.42 13.09
N LEU A 165 -22.33 12.15 13.89
CA LEU A 165 -22.74 11.72 15.23
C LEU A 165 -23.57 10.44 15.17
N GLU A 166 -24.48 10.32 14.20
CA GLU A 166 -25.26 9.10 13.95
C GLU A 166 -24.33 7.92 13.66
N HIS A 167 -23.32 8.09 12.80
CA HIS A 167 -22.36 7.03 12.49
C HIS A 167 -21.54 6.59 13.71
N VAL A 168 -20.97 7.52 14.48
CA VAL A 168 -20.14 7.17 15.66
C VAL A 168 -20.97 6.67 16.84
N THR A 169 -22.30 6.70 16.75
CA THR A 169 -23.24 6.15 17.75
C THR A 169 -23.87 4.84 17.26
N ASP A 170 -23.85 4.56 15.95
CA ASP A 170 -24.32 3.29 15.39
C ASP A 170 -23.33 2.15 15.65
N GLU A 171 -23.74 1.23 16.53
CA GLU A 171 -23.00 0.01 16.86
C GLU A 171 -22.64 -0.84 15.64
N ASN A 172 -23.47 -0.88 14.60
CA ASN A 172 -23.15 -1.63 13.38
C ASN A 172 -22.06 -0.93 12.58
N TRP A 173 -22.14 0.39 12.45
CA TRP A 173 -21.10 1.17 11.77
C TRP A 173 -19.76 1.04 12.51
N LEU A 174 -19.76 1.08 13.84
CA LEU A 174 -18.56 0.86 14.66
C LEU A 174 -17.96 -0.54 14.46
N LYS A 175 -18.77 -1.59 14.34
CA LYS A 175 -18.29 -2.95 14.02
C LYS A 175 -17.63 -3.01 12.64
N TRP A 176 -18.22 -2.37 11.64
CA TRP A 176 -17.62 -2.29 10.31
C TRP A 176 -16.33 -1.48 10.31
N LEU A 177 -16.27 -0.38 11.08
CA LEU A 177 -15.06 0.42 11.24
C LEU A 177 -13.94 -0.41 11.91
N ALA A 178 -14.25 -1.13 12.99
CA ALA A 178 -13.29 -2.01 13.66
C ALA A 178 -12.76 -3.10 12.73
N TYR A 179 -13.66 -3.77 12.00
CA TYR A 179 -13.27 -4.77 11.00
C TYR A 179 -12.33 -4.20 9.93
N LEU A 180 -12.64 -3.00 9.41
CA LEU A 180 -11.77 -2.33 8.46
C LEU A 180 -10.42 -1.96 9.11
N ALA A 181 -10.41 -1.44 10.34
CA ALA A 181 -9.18 -1.12 11.05
C ALA A 181 -8.25 -2.35 11.16
N ASP A 182 -8.81 -3.51 11.53
CA ASP A 182 -8.06 -4.77 11.66
C ASP A 182 -7.49 -5.25 10.32
N ILE A 183 -8.33 -5.33 9.28
CA ILE A 183 -7.93 -5.81 7.95
C ILE A 183 -6.85 -4.88 7.35
N PHE A 184 -7.07 -3.57 7.38
CA PHE A 184 -6.09 -2.61 6.88
C PHE A 184 -4.83 -2.55 7.75
N GLY A 185 -4.94 -2.84 9.04
CA GLY A 185 -3.80 -3.04 9.94
C GLY A 185 -2.93 -4.21 9.47
N GLY A 186 -3.54 -5.36 9.17
CA GLY A 186 -2.87 -6.53 8.60
C GLY A 186 -2.18 -6.26 7.27
N PHE A 187 -2.84 -5.51 6.37
CA PHE A 187 -2.21 -5.08 5.11
C PHE A 187 -1.02 -4.14 5.33
N ASN A 188 -1.13 -3.19 6.27
CA ASN A 188 -0.01 -2.30 6.58
C ASN A 188 1.21 -3.07 7.12
N VAL A 189 1.01 -4.06 8.00
CA VAL A 189 2.10 -4.93 8.48
C VAL A 189 2.73 -5.72 7.33
N SER A 190 1.90 -6.34 6.49
CA SER A 190 2.34 -7.12 5.33
C SER A 190 3.16 -6.26 4.37
N ASN A 191 2.69 -5.05 4.07
CA ASN A 191 3.33 -4.14 3.16
C ASN A 191 4.65 -3.57 3.73
N LEU A 192 4.69 -3.15 5.00
CA LEU A 192 5.93 -2.74 5.67
C LEU A 192 6.96 -3.87 5.67
N THR A 193 6.52 -5.11 5.89
CA THR A 193 7.37 -6.29 5.81
C THR A 193 7.94 -6.46 4.39
N LEU A 194 7.10 -6.41 3.36
CA LEU A 194 7.50 -6.52 1.95
C LEU A 194 8.40 -5.37 1.47
N GLN A 195 8.32 -4.19 2.10
CA GLN A 195 9.15 -3.03 1.79
C GLN A 195 10.43 -2.96 2.62
N SER A 196 10.53 -3.75 3.70
CA SER A 196 11.70 -3.74 4.55
C SER A 196 12.93 -4.28 3.81
N LYS A 197 14.08 -3.66 4.07
CA LYS A 197 15.35 -4.00 3.41
C LYS A 197 15.83 -5.43 3.72
N ASN A 198 15.18 -6.19 4.61
CA ASN A 198 15.66 -7.47 5.13
C ASN A 198 14.79 -8.69 4.75
N VAL A 199 13.72 -8.52 3.96
CA VAL A 199 12.84 -9.64 3.62
C VAL A 199 13.25 -10.29 2.29
N ASN A 200 13.94 -11.43 2.39
CA ASN A 200 14.16 -12.37 1.30
C ASN A 200 12.93 -13.30 1.19
N LYS A 201 11.83 -12.81 0.61
CA LYS A 201 10.70 -13.70 0.25
C LYS A 201 10.71 -13.93 -1.25
N VAL A 202 11.45 -14.96 -1.66
CA VAL A 202 11.19 -15.65 -2.92
C VAL A 202 9.83 -16.32 -2.73
N PHE A 203 8.79 -15.83 -3.39
CA PHE A 203 7.52 -16.55 -3.49
C PHE A 203 7.71 -17.71 -4.47
N GLY A 204 8.40 -18.75 -4.01
CA GLY A 204 8.46 -20.04 -4.68
C GLY A 204 7.30 -20.89 -4.21
N THR A 205 6.47 -21.36 -5.14
CA THR A 205 5.75 -22.62 -4.91
C THR A 205 6.78 -23.67 -4.57
N THR A 206 6.57 -24.36 -3.46
CA THR A 206 7.49 -25.31 -2.84
C THR A 206 7.99 -26.33 -3.86
N GLN A 207 9.26 -26.24 -4.24
CA GLN A 207 10.08 -27.43 -4.48
C GLN A 207 11.35 -27.29 -3.65
N SER A 208 11.48 -28.19 -2.69
CA SER A 208 12.65 -28.38 -1.85
C SER A 208 13.89 -28.62 -2.71
N GLY A 209 14.81 -27.67 -2.71
CA GLY A 209 16.11 -27.81 -3.34
C GLY A 209 17.05 -26.76 -2.79
N SER A 210 17.93 -27.18 -1.89
CA SER A 210 19.06 -26.38 -1.39
C SER A 210 19.80 -25.70 -2.54
N PHE A 211 19.77 -24.37 -2.61
CA PHE A 211 20.63 -23.60 -3.49
C PHE A 211 21.32 -22.47 -2.71
N GLY A 212 22.48 -22.79 -2.16
CA GLY A 212 23.50 -21.78 -1.89
C GLY A 212 24.15 -21.40 -3.21
N ASN A 213 23.69 -20.31 -3.83
CA ASN A 213 24.42 -19.58 -4.87
C ASN A 213 23.81 -18.18 -5.06
N LYS A 214 24.64 -17.22 -5.51
CA LYS A 214 24.32 -15.80 -5.68
C LYS A 214 23.12 -15.60 -6.62
N THR A 215 21.95 -15.26 -6.08
CA THR A 215 20.71 -14.99 -6.85
C THR A 215 20.33 -13.51 -6.85
N SER A 216 19.86 -13.00 -7.99
CA SER A 216 19.36 -11.62 -8.12
C SER A 216 17.84 -11.63 -8.33
N THR A 217 17.10 -10.80 -7.59
CA THR A 217 15.65 -10.64 -7.73
C THR A 217 15.32 -9.23 -8.22
N LEU A 218 14.48 -9.12 -9.27
CA LEU A 218 14.06 -7.85 -9.84
C LEU A 218 12.62 -7.52 -9.40
N SER A 219 12.44 -6.42 -8.67
CA SER A 219 11.13 -5.92 -8.24
C SER A 219 10.83 -4.58 -8.90
N ILE A 220 9.74 -4.53 -9.65
CA ILE A 220 9.22 -3.34 -10.34
C ILE A 220 7.98 -2.88 -9.57
N LYS A 221 8.02 -1.69 -8.98
CA LYS A 221 6.82 -0.98 -8.52
C LYS A 221 6.59 0.19 -9.45
N SER A 222 5.33 0.52 -9.70
CA SER A 222 4.93 1.72 -10.45
C SER A 222 5.78 2.94 -10.04
N GLY A 223 6.68 3.38 -10.92
CA GLY A 223 7.54 4.54 -10.73
C GLY A 223 8.85 4.35 -9.96
N THR A 224 9.24 3.15 -9.52
CA THR A 224 10.56 2.94 -8.87
C THR A 224 11.06 1.50 -9.05
N TRP A 225 12.28 1.35 -9.59
CA TRP A 225 12.87 0.04 -9.90
C TRP A 225 13.86 -0.36 -8.81
N PHE A 226 13.63 -1.51 -8.18
CA PHE A 226 14.51 -2.05 -7.14
C PHE A 226 15.21 -3.31 -7.65
N PHE A 227 16.54 -3.22 -7.80
CA PHE A 227 17.42 -4.35 -8.10
C PHE A 227 18.25 -4.70 -6.86
N ARG A 228 18.15 -5.93 -6.35
CA ARG A 228 18.99 -6.35 -5.21
C ARG A 228 20.12 -7.25 -5.70
N HIS A 229 21.34 -6.70 -5.69
CA HIS A 229 22.58 -7.48 -5.82
C HIS A 229 22.96 -7.99 -4.43
N ILE A 230 23.18 -9.30 -4.28
CA ILE A 230 23.65 -9.90 -3.04
C ILE A 230 25.16 -10.12 -3.17
N SER A 231 25.95 -9.30 -2.49
CA SER A 231 27.37 -9.58 -2.21
C SER A 231 27.51 -10.07 -0.78
N ASN A 232 28.17 -11.21 -0.57
CA ASN A 232 28.55 -11.66 0.76
C ASN A 232 29.59 -10.68 1.35
N PRO A 233 29.56 -10.39 2.67
CA PRO A 233 30.71 -9.80 3.33
C PRO A 233 31.87 -10.80 3.28
N THR A 234 33.04 -10.31 2.90
CA THR A 234 34.32 -11.03 2.96
C THR A 234 34.71 -11.34 4.38
#